data_AF-A0A6P3UTK8-F1
#
_entry.id   AF-A0A6P3UTK8-F1
#
_cell.length_a   1.000
_cell.length_b   1.000
_cell.length_c   1.000
_cell.angle_alpha   90.00
_cell.angle_beta   90.00
_cell.angle_gamma   90.00
#
_symmetry.space_group_name_H-M   'P 1'
#
loop_
_entity.id
_entity.type
_entity.pdbx_description
1 polymer ?
#
loop_
_entity_poly.entity_id
_entity_poly.type
_entity_poly.pdbx_seq_one_letter_code
_entity_poly.pdbx_strand_id
1 'polypeptide(L)'
;MAISLSTEDKLEYNFYPVASGQLQFRIKAPNDAHIALTTGPHEGEPMYEVFIGGWSNSKSVIRKNRTKPDVAEADTPGILSADETRGFWIRWGDGVISVGKEGEPSAFLTYADPEPFGIGYFGVCTGWGASGEWLIEAICIGGQNSYVNPSAPPPPLGVMDIGDFCWCEATGGVIPPGAVEGGKDIGGEPLYVGRAYHEGALLPGKVKPGDSVCYVAWGGDEHGKTDFQVLCGCNPIWVPTTGNNIPHNAIPSGESEDGEPLYAGRVLHEGAMTIGKVQPSHSVCYIAFGGAEIAFPEYEIMVKP
;
A
#
# COMPACT_ATOMS: atom_id res chain seq x y z
N MET A 1 -19.40 2.53 8.16
CA MET A 1 -19.34 2.04 9.56
C MET A 1 -18.07 2.59 10.19
N ALA A 2 -17.97 2.66 11.52
CA ALA A 2 -16.77 3.14 12.21
C ALA A 2 -16.28 2.05 13.17
N ILE A 3 -14.98 1.90 13.30
CA ILE A 3 -14.35 0.97 14.25
C ILE A 3 -14.06 1.75 15.53
N SER A 4 -14.49 1.21 16.66
CA SER A 4 -14.21 1.78 17.98
C SER A 4 -12.91 1.20 18.52
N LEU A 5 -11.96 2.06 18.88
CA LEU A 5 -10.70 1.69 19.53
C LEU A 5 -10.59 2.45 20.87
N SER A 6 -9.86 1.88 21.82
CA SER A 6 -9.58 2.53 23.11
C SER A 6 -8.08 2.47 23.39
N THR A 7 -7.52 3.58 23.85
CA THR A 7 -6.11 3.66 24.26
C THR A 7 -6.03 3.95 25.76
N GLU A 8 -5.25 3.14 26.46
CA GLU A 8 -4.95 3.35 27.88
C GLU A 8 -3.95 4.50 28.06
N ASP A 9 -3.72 4.91 29.30
CA ASP A 9 -2.70 5.91 29.68
C ASP A 9 -1.29 5.30 29.54
N LYS A 10 -0.87 5.05 28.30
CA LYS A 10 0.42 4.47 27.95
C LYS A 10 0.81 4.88 26.54
N LEU A 11 2.08 5.26 26.36
CA LEU A 11 2.72 5.46 25.05
C LEU A 11 3.02 4.12 24.38
N GLU A 12 1.98 3.41 23.97
CA GLU A 12 2.09 2.19 23.18
C GLU A 12 1.14 2.27 21.99
N TYR A 13 1.70 2.25 20.78
CA TYR A 13 0.93 2.34 19.55
C TYR A 13 0.26 1.02 19.21
N ASN A 14 -1.04 1.07 18.95
CA ASN A 14 -1.75 -0.01 18.28
C ASN A 14 -1.79 0.29 16.79
N PHE A 15 -1.12 -0.52 15.97
CA PHE A 15 -1.03 -0.31 14.53
C PHE A 15 -2.14 -1.01 13.75
N TYR A 16 -2.66 -0.32 12.75
CA TYR A 16 -3.72 -0.79 11.86
C TYR A 16 -3.34 -0.46 10.40
N PRO A 17 -3.69 -1.32 9.43
CA PRO A 17 -3.44 -1.04 8.03
C PRO A 17 -4.34 0.12 7.55
N VAL A 18 -3.78 1.04 6.76
CA VAL A 18 -4.52 2.11 6.09
C VAL A 18 -4.33 2.02 4.59
N ALA A 19 -5.44 1.92 3.87
CA ALA A 19 -5.46 1.77 2.41
C ALA A 19 -5.80 3.07 1.67
N SER A 20 -6.12 4.14 2.40
CA SER A 20 -6.49 5.45 1.84
C SER A 20 -5.39 6.47 2.09
N GLY A 21 -5.19 7.44 1.19
CA GLY A 21 -4.36 8.65 1.43
C GLY A 21 -4.94 9.61 2.49
N GLN A 22 -5.80 9.09 3.38
CA GLN A 22 -6.43 9.83 4.44
C GLN A 22 -6.80 8.91 5.60
N LEU A 23 -6.79 9.46 6.80
CA LEU A 23 -7.32 8.88 8.02
C LEU A 23 -8.35 9.85 8.57
N GLN A 24 -9.61 9.44 8.61
CA GLN A 24 -10.67 10.18 9.27
C GLN A 24 -11.06 9.47 10.55
N PHE A 25 -11.05 10.23 11.64
CA PHE A 25 -11.31 9.69 12.97
C PHE A 25 -12.00 10.72 13.84
N ARG A 26 -12.69 10.24 14.88
CA ARG A 26 -13.12 11.05 16.00
C ARG A 26 -12.46 10.54 17.26
N ILE A 27 -12.14 11.44 18.18
CA ILE A 27 -11.53 11.09 19.45
C ILE A 27 -12.20 11.88 20.58
N LYS A 28 -12.40 11.22 21.72
CA LYS A 28 -12.71 11.85 23.00
C LYS A 28 -11.53 11.62 23.94
N ALA A 29 -10.82 12.70 24.27
CA ALA A 29 -9.62 12.70 25.11
C ALA A 29 -9.35 14.12 25.65
N PRO A 30 -8.82 14.29 26.87
CA PRO A 30 -8.50 15.60 27.42
C PRO A 30 -7.34 16.32 26.71
N ASN A 31 -6.36 15.57 26.18
CA ASN A 31 -5.14 16.04 25.52
C ASN A 31 -4.41 14.87 24.83
N ASP A 32 -3.32 15.20 24.12
CA ASP A 32 -2.27 14.29 23.66
C ASP A 32 -2.76 13.08 22.82
N ALA A 33 -3.51 13.36 21.75
CA ALA A 33 -3.83 12.36 20.73
C ALA A 33 -2.62 12.16 19.81
N HIS A 34 -2.05 10.96 19.81
CA HIS A 34 -0.86 10.63 19.01
C HIS A 34 -1.23 9.67 17.88
N ILE A 35 -0.83 10.03 16.67
CA ILE A 35 -1.01 9.22 15.48
C ILE A 35 0.35 9.00 14.83
N ALA A 36 0.76 7.74 14.73
CA ALA A 36 1.92 7.32 13.96
C ALA A 36 1.49 7.01 12.52
N LEU A 37 2.28 7.41 11.53
CA LEU A 37 2.13 6.99 10.13
C LEU A 37 3.43 6.32 9.70
N THR A 38 3.36 5.04 9.33
CA THR A 38 4.52 4.17 9.14
C THR A 38 4.40 3.32 7.88
N THR A 39 5.53 2.78 7.42
CA THR A 39 5.60 1.81 6.32
C THR A 39 5.18 0.39 6.77
N GLY A 40 5.34 0.06 8.05
CA GLY A 40 5.03 -1.25 8.63
C GLY A 40 4.26 -1.17 9.96
N PRO A 41 3.77 -2.31 10.49
CA PRO A 41 2.93 -2.37 11.69
C PRO A 41 3.73 -2.26 13.00
N HIS A 42 4.74 -1.41 13.03
CA HIS A 42 5.62 -1.20 14.17
C HIS A 42 6.18 0.22 14.16
N GLU A 43 6.67 0.66 15.31
CA GLU A 43 7.47 1.87 15.43
C GLU A 43 8.83 1.64 14.76
N GLY A 44 9.20 2.50 13.80
CA GLY A 44 10.45 2.37 13.07
C GLY A 44 10.69 3.57 12.15
N GLU A 45 11.89 3.70 11.60
CA GLU A 45 12.17 4.72 10.60
C GLU A 45 12.00 4.12 9.18
N PRO A 46 11.38 4.85 8.24
CA PRO A 46 10.86 6.21 8.37
C PRO A 46 9.43 6.28 8.97
N MET A 47 9.14 7.34 9.73
CA MET A 47 7.87 7.53 10.44
C MET A 47 7.49 9.01 10.58
N TYR A 48 6.19 9.29 10.49
CA TYR A 48 5.61 10.57 10.90
C TYR A 48 4.81 10.38 12.18
N GLU A 49 4.94 11.33 13.09
CA GLU A 49 4.16 11.39 14.30
C GLU A 49 3.34 12.68 14.28
N VAL A 50 2.02 12.55 14.24
CA VAL A 50 1.08 13.65 14.36
C VAL A 50 0.59 13.69 15.79
N PHE A 51 0.82 14.81 16.45
CA PHE A 51 0.34 15.09 17.79
C PHE A 51 -0.77 16.13 17.69
N ILE A 52 -1.97 15.80 18.16
CA ILE A 52 -3.09 16.74 18.23
C ILE A 52 -3.39 17.03 19.69
N GLY A 53 -3.47 18.31 20.06
CA GLY A 53 -3.73 18.71 21.44
C GLY A 53 -2.62 18.33 22.42
N GLY A 54 -1.36 18.41 21.97
CA GLY A 54 -0.19 18.28 22.82
C GLY A 54 0.04 19.51 23.72
N TRP A 55 1.01 19.40 24.63
CA TRP A 55 1.36 20.45 25.61
C TRP A 55 0.13 20.94 26.38
N SER A 56 -0.57 20.02 27.03
CA SER A 56 -1.82 20.32 27.75
C SER A 56 -2.90 20.90 26.82
N ASN A 57 -3.09 20.27 25.65
CA ASN A 57 -4.10 20.68 24.67
C ASN A 57 -3.90 22.10 24.12
N SER A 58 -2.66 22.58 24.03
CA SER A 58 -2.35 23.93 23.52
C SER A 58 -1.85 23.94 22.08
N LYS A 59 -1.23 22.86 21.59
CA LYS A 59 -0.57 22.82 20.28
C LYS A 59 -0.74 21.49 19.57
N SER A 60 -0.51 21.50 18.25
CA SER A 60 -0.44 20.30 17.42
C SER A 60 0.84 20.34 16.58
N VAL A 61 1.53 19.20 16.43
CA VAL A 61 2.81 19.13 15.69
C VAL A 61 2.90 17.89 14.81
N ILE A 62 3.70 17.97 13.74
CA ILE A 62 4.17 16.82 12.96
C ILE A 62 5.65 16.66 13.28
N ARG A 63 6.07 15.46 13.63
CA ARG A 63 7.47 15.09 13.82
C ARG A 63 7.87 14.00 12.83
N LYS A 64 9.08 14.07 12.28
CA LYS A 64 9.67 13.02 11.44
C LYS A 64 10.71 12.24 12.23
N ASN A 65 10.65 10.91 12.16
CA ASN A 65 11.63 9.97 12.72
C ASN A 65 11.98 10.22 14.19
N ARG A 66 11.04 10.68 15.02
CA ARG A 66 11.27 11.01 16.44
C ARG A 66 12.39 12.02 16.68
N THR A 67 12.76 12.78 15.65
CA THR A 67 13.84 13.78 15.73
C THR A 67 13.28 15.17 16.02
N LYS A 68 14.08 16.01 16.70
CA LYS A 68 13.80 17.44 16.90
C LYS A 68 14.70 18.25 15.97
N PRO A 69 14.25 19.42 15.45
CA PRO A 69 12.96 20.07 15.73
C PRO A 69 11.77 19.37 15.06
N ASP A 70 10.55 19.66 15.55
CA ASP A 70 9.32 19.20 14.86
C ASP A 70 9.25 19.86 13.47
N VAL A 71 8.72 19.15 12.49
CA VAL A 71 8.73 19.58 11.07
C VAL A 71 7.55 20.49 10.73
N ALA A 72 6.49 20.47 11.55
CA ALA A 72 5.41 21.45 11.52
C ALA A 72 4.83 21.64 12.93
N GLU A 73 4.35 22.86 13.22
CA GLU A 73 3.73 23.22 14.49
C GLU A 73 2.58 24.22 14.26
N ALA A 74 1.50 24.07 15.04
CA ALA A 74 0.39 25.01 15.07
C ALA A 74 -0.15 25.18 16.50
N ASP A 75 -0.54 26.41 16.85
CA ASP A 75 -1.28 26.69 18.08
C ASP A 75 -2.73 26.23 17.93
N THR A 76 -3.15 25.28 18.76
CA THR A 76 -4.47 24.65 18.70
C THR A 76 -5.07 24.53 20.11
N PRO A 77 -5.31 25.64 20.81
CA PRO A 77 -5.76 25.62 22.20
C PRO A 77 -7.16 25.02 22.31
N GLY A 78 -7.29 24.04 23.21
CA GLY A 78 -8.53 23.35 23.49
C GLY A 78 -9.06 22.61 22.27
N ILE A 79 -8.21 22.01 21.43
CA ILE A 79 -8.62 21.30 20.22
C ILE A 79 -9.26 19.94 20.52
N LEU A 80 -8.79 19.25 21.56
CA LEU A 80 -9.41 18.03 22.11
C LEU A 80 -10.37 18.35 23.27
N SER A 81 -11.21 17.38 23.66
CA SER A 81 -12.13 17.50 24.80
C SER A 81 -12.34 16.16 25.50
N ALA A 82 -12.39 16.21 26.85
CA ALA A 82 -12.73 15.06 27.68
C ALA A 82 -14.24 14.78 27.72
N ASP A 83 -15.07 15.77 27.38
CA ASP A 83 -16.53 15.69 27.53
C ASP A 83 -17.23 15.30 26.22
N GLU A 84 -16.64 15.66 25.08
CA GLU A 84 -17.22 15.46 23.75
C GLU A 84 -16.23 14.81 22.78
N THR A 85 -16.77 13.99 21.88
CA THR A 85 -16.00 13.40 20.79
C THR A 85 -15.84 14.43 19.68
N ARG A 86 -14.60 14.67 19.25
CA ARG A 86 -14.27 15.63 18.18
C ARG A 86 -13.62 14.92 17.01
N GLY A 87 -14.02 15.33 15.81
CA GLY A 87 -13.55 14.73 14.56
C GLY A 87 -12.37 15.46 13.94
N PHE A 88 -11.48 14.66 13.36
CA PHE A 88 -10.27 15.11 12.68
C PHE A 88 -10.04 14.28 11.42
N TRP A 89 -9.26 14.85 10.52
CA TRP A 89 -8.73 14.16 9.36
C TRP A 89 -7.23 14.41 9.27
N ILE A 90 -6.49 13.37 8.89
CA ILE A 90 -5.12 13.47 8.39
C ILE A 90 -5.17 13.04 6.94
N ARG A 91 -4.60 13.82 6.03
CA ARG A 91 -4.54 13.54 4.60
C ARG A 91 -3.09 13.58 4.15
N TRP A 92 -2.69 12.62 3.32
CA TRP A 92 -1.36 12.59 2.73
C TRP A 92 -1.43 12.30 1.23
N GLY A 93 -0.65 13.04 0.47
CA GLY A 93 -0.53 12.94 -0.98
C GLY A 93 0.49 13.94 -1.48
N ASP A 94 1.18 13.63 -2.58
CA ASP A 94 2.19 14.51 -3.20
C ASP A 94 3.30 14.96 -2.24
N GLY A 95 3.68 14.08 -1.31
CA GLY A 95 4.67 14.38 -0.27
C GLY A 95 4.18 15.35 0.82
N VAL A 96 2.92 15.76 0.78
CA VAL A 96 2.31 16.69 1.74
C VAL A 96 1.43 15.93 2.71
N ILE A 97 1.62 16.17 4.01
CA ILE A 97 0.75 15.73 5.10
C ILE A 97 -0.01 16.94 5.60
N SER A 98 -1.33 16.83 5.69
CA SER A 98 -2.21 17.87 6.22
C SER A 98 -3.14 17.32 7.27
N VAL A 99 -3.39 18.09 8.32
CA VAL A 99 -4.26 17.74 9.44
C VAL A 99 -5.31 18.82 9.59
N GLY A 100 -6.57 18.42 9.70
CA GLY A 100 -7.69 19.34 9.88
C GLY A 100 -8.80 18.76 10.74
N LYS A 101 -9.83 19.57 10.97
CA LYS A 101 -11.00 19.18 11.76
C LYS A 101 -12.11 18.66 10.85
N GLU A 102 -12.88 17.71 11.35
CA GLU A 102 -14.06 17.22 10.65
C GLU A 102 -15.04 18.37 10.38
N GLY A 103 -15.55 18.44 9.14
CA GLY A 103 -16.44 19.52 8.70
C GLY A 103 -15.71 20.82 8.33
N GLU A 104 -14.42 20.95 8.61
CA GLU A 104 -13.60 22.09 8.19
C GLU A 104 -12.73 21.71 6.97
N PRO A 105 -12.77 22.48 5.87
CA PRO A 105 -11.97 22.18 4.68
C PRO A 105 -10.50 22.56 4.84
N SER A 106 -10.17 23.47 5.76
CA SER A 106 -8.82 23.99 5.96
C SER A 106 -8.04 23.09 6.92
N ALA A 107 -6.78 22.79 6.54
CA ALA A 107 -5.82 22.20 7.46
C ALA A 107 -5.40 23.24 8.51
N PHE A 108 -5.26 22.82 9.77
CA PHE A 108 -4.60 23.63 10.80
C PHE A 108 -3.10 23.29 10.90
N LEU A 109 -2.65 22.20 10.28
CA LEU A 109 -1.27 21.76 10.31
C LEU A 109 -0.90 21.11 8.97
N THR A 110 0.20 21.52 8.36
CA THR A 110 0.66 21.00 7.06
C THR A 110 2.17 20.88 7.06
N TYR A 111 2.69 19.80 6.47
CA TYR A 111 4.11 19.57 6.25
C TYR A 111 4.32 19.00 4.85
N ALA A 112 5.27 19.56 4.10
CA ALA A 112 5.70 19.04 2.80
C ALA A 112 7.09 18.41 2.97
N ASP A 113 7.19 17.10 2.81
CA ASP A 113 8.44 16.38 2.96
C ASP A 113 9.24 16.41 1.65
N PRO A 114 10.51 16.85 1.66
CA PRO A 114 11.39 16.75 0.48
C PRO A 114 11.74 15.29 0.12
N GLU A 115 11.65 14.36 1.08
CA GLU A 115 11.95 12.93 0.93
C GLU A 115 10.80 12.11 1.56
N PRO A 116 9.62 12.08 0.91
CA PRO A 116 8.45 11.37 1.42
C PRO A 116 8.61 9.85 1.30
N PHE A 117 7.86 9.12 2.12
CA PHE A 117 7.81 7.66 2.09
C PHE A 117 6.35 7.18 2.11
N GLY A 118 6.14 5.94 1.65
CA GLY A 118 4.82 5.32 1.61
C GLY A 118 4.27 5.03 3.01
N ILE A 119 3.04 5.45 3.27
CA ILE A 119 2.33 5.17 4.51
C ILE A 119 1.37 4.01 4.26
N GLY A 120 1.61 2.87 4.92
CA GLY A 120 0.76 1.67 4.85
C GLY A 120 0.03 1.34 6.15
N TYR A 121 0.50 1.91 7.26
CA TYR A 121 -0.05 1.68 8.59
C TYR A 121 -0.20 2.99 9.34
N PHE A 122 -1.20 3.04 10.21
CA PHE A 122 -1.30 4.08 11.23
C PHE A 122 -1.33 3.43 12.61
N GLY A 123 -0.64 4.03 13.56
CA GLY A 123 -0.73 3.70 14.97
C GLY A 123 -1.51 4.77 15.71
N VAL A 124 -2.35 4.40 16.67
CA VAL A 124 -2.95 5.36 17.61
C VAL A 124 -2.53 5.06 19.04
N CYS A 125 -2.23 6.11 19.80
CA CYS A 125 -2.10 6.06 21.25
C CYS A 125 -2.51 7.41 21.86
N THR A 126 -2.75 7.44 23.17
CA THR A 126 -2.86 8.68 23.93
C THR A 126 -1.61 8.86 24.79
N GLY A 127 -1.17 10.11 24.96
CA GLY A 127 0.00 10.44 25.79
C GLY A 127 -0.24 10.25 27.29
N TRP A 128 0.81 10.49 28.08
CA TRP A 128 0.78 10.36 29.54
C TRP A 128 -0.28 11.26 30.20
N GLY A 129 -1.12 10.67 31.03
CA GLY A 129 -2.21 11.33 31.75
C GLY A 129 -3.53 11.42 30.97
N ALA A 130 -3.64 10.73 29.82
CA ALA A 130 -4.85 10.73 29.01
C ALA A 130 -5.20 9.33 28.48
N SER A 131 -6.47 8.95 28.61
CA SER A 131 -7.08 7.85 27.88
C SER A 131 -7.88 8.40 26.70
N GLY A 132 -7.94 7.64 25.59
CA GLY A 132 -8.66 8.04 24.39
C GLY A 132 -9.71 7.02 23.97
N GLU A 133 -10.92 7.49 23.66
CA GLU A 133 -11.91 6.74 22.91
C GLU A 133 -11.88 7.20 21.46
N TRP A 134 -11.53 6.30 20.54
CA TRP A 134 -11.34 6.59 19.13
C TRP A 134 -12.43 5.93 18.29
N LEU A 135 -12.94 6.67 17.31
CA LEU A 135 -13.84 6.18 16.27
C LEU A 135 -13.14 6.40 14.93
N ILE A 136 -12.55 5.36 14.38
CA ILE A 136 -11.92 5.43 13.06
C ILE A 136 -12.97 5.11 12.00
N GLU A 137 -13.10 5.94 10.96
CA GLU A 137 -13.98 5.60 9.85
C GLU A 137 -13.50 4.32 9.17
N ALA A 138 -14.38 3.32 8.99
CA ALA A 138 -13.98 2.00 8.49
C ALA A 138 -13.40 2.04 7.07
N ILE A 139 -13.70 3.09 6.30
CA ILE A 139 -13.06 3.31 4.99
C ILE A 139 -11.55 3.57 5.08
N CYS A 140 -11.07 3.97 6.27
CA CYS A 140 -9.66 4.20 6.55
C CYS A 140 -8.93 2.96 7.06
N ILE A 141 -9.65 1.90 7.43
CA ILE A 141 -9.05 0.65 7.93
C ILE A 141 -9.24 -0.41 6.84
N GLY A 142 -8.16 -1.08 6.46
CA GLY A 142 -8.12 -2.09 5.40
C GLY A 142 -8.93 -3.38 5.64
N GLY A 143 -10.02 -3.33 6.41
CA GLY A 143 -10.86 -4.47 6.73
C GLY A 143 -12.17 -4.08 7.39
N GLN A 144 -13.20 -3.81 6.59
CA GLN A 144 -14.58 -4.33 6.74
C GLN A 144 -15.52 -3.69 5.70
N ASN A 145 -15.94 -4.51 4.73
CA ASN A 145 -17.16 -4.37 3.92
C ASN A 145 -17.73 -2.96 3.71
N SER A 146 -17.20 -2.23 2.71
CA SER A 146 -18.01 -1.44 1.78
C SER A 146 -17.13 -0.81 0.71
N TYR A 147 -17.35 -1.20 -0.55
CA TYR A 147 -16.85 -0.57 -1.76
C TYR A 147 -17.18 0.92 -1.81
N VAL A 148 -16.18 1.78 -2.06
CA VAL A 148 -16.38 3.06 -2.76
C VAL A 148 -15.06 3.53 -3.37
N ASN A 149 -15.11 3.84 -4.67
CA ASN A 149 -14.03 4.43 -5.46
C ASN A 149 -13.47 5.72 -4.83
N PRO A 150 -12.15 5.99 -4.86
CA PRO A 150 -11.59 7.27 -4.44
C PRO A 150 -11.93 8.39 -5.44
N SER A 151 -12.52 9.47 -4.94
CA SER A 151 -12.71 10.74 -5.66
C SER A 151 -11.65 11.74 -5.18
N ALA A 152 -10.57 11.92 -5.95
CA ALA A 152 -9.72 13.11 -5.87
C ALA A 152 -9.57 13.70 -7.29
N PRO A 153 -9.63 15.03 -7.48
CA PRO A 153 -9.52 15.66 -8.80
C PRO A 153 -8.07 15.66 -9.31
N PRO A 154 -7.86 15.74 -10.63
CA PRO A 154 -6.53 15.64 -11.25
C PRO A 154 -5.63 16.82 -10.86
N PRO A 155 -4.29 16.65 -10.87
CA PRO A 155 -3.33 17.69 -10.52
C PRO A 155 -3.40 18.89 -11.51
N PRO A 156 -2.87 20.06 -11.14
CA PRO A 156 -2.86 21.24 -12.01
C PRO A 156 -2.12 20.96 -13.32
N LEU A 157 -2.64 21.51 -14.42
CA LEU A 157 -2.08 21.39 -15.77
C LEU A 157 -0.61 21.84 -15.80
N GLY A 158 0.29 20.86 -15.78
CA GLY A 158 1.73 21.10 -15.83
C GLY A 158 2.54 19.82 -15.68
N VAL A 159 2.44 18.94 -16.70
CA VAL A 159 3.30 17.77 -16.95
C VAL A 159 3.13 16.61 -15.95
N MET A 160 2.34 15.61 -16.35
CA MET A 160 2.25 14.30 -15.66
C MET A 160 3.59 13.58 -15.74
N ASP A 161 4.12 13.13 -14.60
CA ASP A 161 5.22 12.17 -14.54
C ASP A 161 4.67 10.77 -14.14
N ILE A 162 5.23 9.74 -14.74
CA ILE A 162 4.66 8.39 -14.86
C ILE A 162 5.30 7.46 -13.83
N GLY A 163 4.53 7.06 -12.80
CA GLY A 163 4.58 5.69 -12.29
C GLY A 163 5.23 5.40 -10.93
N ASP A 164 4.47 5.61 -9.86
CA ASP A 164 4.67 4.89 -8.60
C ASP A 164 3.72 3.69 -8.53
N PHE A 165 4.24 2.49 -8.86
CA PHE A 165 3.57 1.21 -8.59
C PHE A 165 4.01 0.69 -7.21
N CYS A 166 3.14 0.00 -6.49
CA CYS A 166 3.47 -0.59 -5.19
C CYS A 166 3.21 -2.10 -5.18
N TRP A 167 4.02 -2.83 -4.42
CA TRP A 167 3.82 -4.26 -4.16
C TRP A 167 3.19 -4.40 -2.78
N CYS A 168 1.93 -4.82 -2.73
CA CYS A 168 1.15 -4.95 -1.50
C CYS A 168 1.15 -6.42 -1.04
N GLU A 169 1.51 -6.67 0.22
CA GLU A 169 1.31 -7.98 0.84
C GLU A 169 -0.17 -8.38 0.78
N ALA A 170 -0.43 -9.61 0.34
CA ALA A 170 -1.77 -10.17 0.28
C ALA A 170 -1.78 -11.53 0.97
N THR A 171 -2.69 -11.68 1.93
CA THR A 171 -2.91 -12.92 2.67
C THR A 171 -4.37 -13.33 2.58
N GLY A 172 -4.65 -14.62 2.37
CA GLY A 172 -6.01 -15.16 2.39
C GLY A 172 -6.88 -14.75 1.19
N GLY A 173 -6.26 -14.52 0.02
CA GLY A 173 -6.95 -14.30 -1.26
C GLY A 173 -7.62 -12.94 -1.42
N VAL A 174 -7.41 -12.04 -0.46
CA VAL A 174 -7.85 -10.64 -0.57
C VAL A 174 -6.97 -9.92 -1.59
N ILE A 175 -7.57 -9.47 -2.69
CA ILE A 175 -6.89 -8.69 -3.72
C ILE A 175 -6.94 -7.21 -3.34
N PRO A 176 -5.79 -6.50 -3.24
CA PRO A 176 -5.78 -5.09 -2.88
C PRO A 176 -6.42 -4.21 -3.98
N PRO A 177 -6.98 -3.04 -3.63
CA PRO A 177 -7.51 -2.08 -4.59
C PRO A 177 -6.45 -1.59 -5.58
N GLY A 178 -6.84 -1.39 -6.84
CA GLY A 178 -5.91 -0.99 -7.89
C GLY A 178 -4.89 -2.07 -8.23
N ALA A 179 -5.14 -3.34 -7.85
CA ALA A 179 -4.38 -4.47 -8.32
C ALA A 179 -4.40 -4.56 -9.84
N VAL A 180 -3.25 -4.84 -10.42
CA VAL A 180 -3.09 -4.98 -11.86
C VAL A 180 -3.66 -6.31 -12.30
N GLU A 181 -4.79 -6.27 -13.01
CA GLU A 181 -5.31 -7.43 -13.75
C GLU A 181 -4.33 -7.75 -14.89
N GLY A 182 -3.67 -8.90 -14.78
CA GLY A 182 -2.72 -9.36 -15.79
C GLY A 182 -3.37 -10.24 -16.85
N GLY A 183 -4.51 -10.86 -16.54
CA GLY A 183 -5.22 -11.72 -17.48
C GLY A 183 -6.42 -12.42 -16.86
N LYS A 184 -6.85 -13.54 -17.45
CA LYS A 184 -8.03 -14.31 -17.05
C LYS A 184 -7.77 -15.80 -17.16
N ASP A 185 -8.23 -16.56 -16.18
CA ASP A 185 -8.18 -18.02 -16.18
C ASP A 185 -9.17 -18.62 -17.19
N ILE A 186 -9.11 -19.94 -17.42
CA ILE A 186 -10.00 -20.69 -18.33
C ILE A 186 -11.48 -20.44 -17.98
N GLY A 187 -11.80 -20.32 -16.68
CA GLY A 187 -13.16 -20.05 -16.19
C GLY A 187 -13.62 -18.60 -16.38
N GLY A 188 -12.78 -17.72 -16.92
CA GLY A 188 -13.04 -16.29 -17.08
C GLY A 188 -12.80 -15.46 -15.81
N GLU A 189 -12.34 -16.08 -14.73
CA GLU A 189 -11.97 -15.39 -13.49
C GLU A 189 -10.70 -14.53 -13.70
N PRO A 190 -10.66 -13.30 -13.17
CA PRO A 190 -9.49 -12.43 -13.33
C PRO A 190 -8.28 -12.98 -12.57
N LEU A 191 -7.11 -12.87 -13.21
CA LEU A 191 -5.80 -13.17 -12.65
C LEU A 191 -5.03 -11.87 -12.47
N TYR A 192 -4.39 -11.73 -11.31
CA TYR A 192 -3.63 -10.52 -10.96
C TYR A 192 -2.14 -10.78 -11.02
N VAL A 193 -1.37 -9.71 -11.27
CA VAL A 193 0.09 -9.75 -11.23
C VAL A 193 0.53 -9.82 -9.78
N GLY A 194 1.20 -10.92 -9.41
CA GLY A 194 1.80 -11.06 -8.09
C GLY A 194 3.25 -11.50 -8.16
N ARG A 195 3.89 -11.56 -6.98
CA ARG A 195 5.21 -12.15 -6.81
C ARG A 195 5.33 -12.81 -5.44
N ALA A 196 6.15 -13.84 -5.34
CA ALA A 196 6.38 -14.57 -4.09
C ALA A 196 7.80 -15.11 -4.00
N TYR A 197 8.29 -15.30 -2.77
CA TYR A 197 9.60 -15.91 -2.54
C TYR A 197 9.55 -17.43 -2.70
N HIS A 198 10.56 -17.99 -3.38
CA HIS A 198 10.76 -19.43 -3.51
C HIS A 198 12.23 -19.74 -3.81
N GLU A 199 12.84 -20.66 -3.05
CA GLU A 199 14.23 -21.13 -3.25
C GLU A 199 15.26 -20.00 -3.42
N GLY A 200 15.12 -18.91 -2.65
CA GLY A 200 16.05 -17.78 -2.69
C GLY A 200 15.76 -16.75 -3.79
N ALA A 201 14.79 -17.01 -4.67
CA ALA A 201 14.34 -16.08 -5.70
C ALA A 201 13.02 -15.39 -5.31
N LEU A 202 12.82 -14.16 -5.78
CA LEU A 202 11.55 -13.45 -5.75
C LEU A 202 10.91 -13.54 -7.13
N LEU A 203 9.90 -14.39 -7.28
CA LEU A 203 9.38 -14.79 -8.58
C LEU A 203 8.05 -14.11 -8.89
N PRO A 204 7.90 -13.42 -10.04
CA PRO A 204 6.60 -12.95 -10.50
C PRO A 204 5.74 -14.13 -10.99
N GLY A 205 4.42 -14.00 -10.84
CA GLY A 205 3.46 -15.04 -11.18
C GLY A 205 2.01 -14.57 -11.19
N LYS A 206 1.11 -15.53 -11.31
CA LYS A 206 -0.34 -15.30 -11.37
C LYS A 206 -0.95 -15.43 -9.97
N VAL A 207 -1.74 -14.46 -9.56
CA VAL A 207 -2.55 -14.54 -8.35
C VAL A 207 -3.96 -14.95 -8.74
N LYS A 208 -4.42 -16.07 -8.16
CA LYS A 208 -5.79 -16.55 -8.33
C LYS A 208 -6.56 -16.29 -7.03
N PRO A 209 -7.48 -15.29 -7.03
CA PRO A 209 -8.17 -14.89 -5.80
C PRO A 209 -8.99 -16.02 -5.18
N GLY A 210 -9.70 -16.79 -6.01
CA GLY A 210 -10.53 -17.91 -5.57
C GLY A 210 -9.76 -18.99 -4.81
N ASP A 211 -8.47 -19.16 -5.13
CA ASP A 211 -7.60 -20.14 -4.48
C ASP A 211 -6.84 -19.54 -3.29
N SER A 212 -6.83 -18.21 -3.16
CA SER A 212 -5.97 -17.49 -2.21
C SER A 212 -4.47 -17.76 -2.39
N VAL A 213 -4.03 -17.98 -3.64
CA VAL A 213 -2.68 -18.45 -3.97
C VAL A 213 -2.07 -17.60 -5.09
N CYS A 214 -0.79 -17.26 -4.93
CA CYS A 214 0.09 -16.87 -6.02
C CYS A 214 0.83 -18.09 -6.55
N TYR A 215 0.66 -18.41 -7.83
CA TYR A 215 1.35 -19.50 -8.50
C TYR A 215 2.57 -18.94 -9.23
N VAL A 216 3.75 -19.44 -8.88
CA VAL A 216 5.03 -19.07 -9.47
C VAL A 216 5.67 -20.28 -10.15
N ALA A 217 6.39 -20.05 -11.25
CA ALA A 217 7.07 -21.09 -11.99
C ALA A 217 8.53 -21.21 -11.53
N TRP A 218 8.99 -22.41 -11.19
CA TRP A 218 10.40 -22.64 -10.83
C TRP A 218 10.79 -24.12 -10.93
N GLY A 219 11.98 -24.38 -11.48
CA GLY A 219 12.60 -25.71 -11.47
C GLY A 219 11.84 -26.77 -12.28
N GLY A 220 11.03 -26.38 -13.26
CA GLY A 220 10.18 -27.29 -14.04
C GLY A 220 8.74 -27.44 -13.51
N ASP A 221 8.43 -26.91 -12.32
CA ASP A 221 7.15 -27.12 -11.65
C ASP A 221 6.39 -25.80 -11.35
N GLU A 222 5.07 -25.93 -11.13
CA GLU A 222 4.22 -24.86 -10.60
C GLU A 222 4.17 -24.91 -9.06
N HIS A 223 4.41 -23.77 -8.42
CA HIS A 223 4.43 -23.65 -6.96
C HIS A 223 3.39 -22.66 -6.46
N GLY A 224 2.44 -23.14 -5.66
CA GLY A 224 1.47 -22.29 -4.98
C GLY A 224 2.05 -21.67 -3.69
N LYS A 225 1.95 -20.36 -3.56
CA LYS A 225 2.37 -19.59 -2.37
C LYS A 225 1.19 -18.85 -1.76
N THR A 226 1.05 -18.95 -0.45
CA THR A 226 0.03 -18.25 0.35
C THR A 226 0.52 -16.92 0.90
N ASP A 227 1.85 -16.75 1.00
CA ASP A 227 2.52 -15.49 1.33
C ASP A 227 3.06 -14.90 0.03
N PHE A 228 2.44 -13.82 -0.43
CA PHE A 228 2.76 -13.19 -1.71
C PHE A 228 2.39 -11.71 -1.72
N GLN A 229 2.96 -11.00 -2.68
CA GLN A 229 2.64 -9.60 -2.94
C GLN A 229 1.86 -9.47 -4.25
N VAL A 230 0.97 -8.47 -4.33
CA VAL A 230 0.21 -8.10 -5.53
C VAL A 230 0.67 -6.74 -6.01
N LEU A 231 0.82 -6.57 -7.32
CA LEU A 231 1.17 -5.29 -7.93
C LEU A 231 -0.06 -4.38 -7.97
N CYS A 232 0.06 -3.17 -7.44
CA CYS A 232 -1.02 -2.21 -7.29
C CYS A 232 -0.61 -0.78 -7.69
N GLY A 233 -1.60 0.06 -7.92
CA GLY A 233 -1.41 1.51 -8.06
C GLY A 233 -0.88 1.99 -9.42
N CYS A 234 -0.79 1.09 -10.40
CA CYS A 234 -0.36 1.43 -11.75
C CYS A 234 -1.28 0.86 -12.84
N ASN A 235 -1.22 1.48 -14.01
CA ASN A 235 -1.91 1.02 -15.22
C ASN A 235 -0.84 0.69 -16.28
N PRO A 236 -0.14 -0.46 -16.16
CA PRO A 236 0.93 -0.80 -17.07
C PRO A 236 0.39 -1.15 -18.47
N ILE A 237 1.27 -1.02 -19.46
CA ILE A 237 0.99 -1.47 -20.83
C ILE A 237 1.63 -2.85 -21.02
N TRP A 238 0.92 -3.73 -21.71
CA TRP A 238 1.44 -5.03 -22.13
C TRP A 238 1.92 -4.91 -23.57
N VAL A 239 3.21 -5.13 -23.79
CA VAL A 239 3.84 -4.99 -25.11
C VAL A 239 4.26 -6.36 -25.62
N PRO A 240 3.79 -6.80 -26.80
CA PRO A 240 4.27 -8.02 -27.42
C PRO A 240 5.77 -7.95 -27.68
N THR A 241 6.50 -8.98 -27.27
CA THR A 241 7.93 -9.13 -27.49
C THR A 241 8.31 -10.60 -27.63
N THR A 242 9.58 -10.87 -27.91
CA THR A 242 10.12 -12.21 -28.07
C THR A 242 11.52 -12.32 -27.48
N GLY A 243 11.89 -13.51 -27.02
CA GLY A 243 13.25 -13.79 -26.56
C GLY A 243 13.66 -12.91 -25.37
N ASN A 244 14.85 -12.32 -25.47
CA ASN A 244 15.40 -11.35 -24.52
C ASN A 244 15.23 -9.89 -24.97
N ASN A 245 14.23 -9.59 -25.80
CA ASN A 245 13.99 -8.21 -26.23
C ASN A 245 13.19 -7.45 -25.15
N ILE A 246 13.86 -7.12 -24.04
CA ILE A 246 13.27 -6.43 -22.89
C ILE A 246 13.22 -4.91 -23.15
N PRO A 247 12.04 -4.28 -23.20
CA PRO A 247 11.93 -2.84 -23.32
C PRO A 247 12.61 -2.11 -22.16
N HIS A 248 13.24 -0.97 -22.44
CA HIS A 248 13.93 -0.16 -21.42
C HIS A 248 13.00 0.35 -20.30
N ASN A 249 11.70 0.44 -20.58
CA ASN A 249 10.64 0.83 -19.65
C ASN A 249 9.91 -0.37 -19.02
N ALA A 250 10.44 -1.61 -19.17
CA ALA A 250 9.89 -2.79 -18.50
C ALA A 250 9.96 -2.65 -16.98
N ILE A 251 8.92 -3.11 -16.28
CA ILE A 251 8.82 -3.01 -14.81
C ILE A 251 9.49 -4.23 -14.17
N PRO A 252 10.62 -4.08 -13.45
CA PRO A 252 11.21 -5.19 -12.70
C PRO A 252 10.21 -5.69 -11.65
N SER A 253 9.95 -6.99 -11.69
CA SER A 253 8.88 -7.62 -10.91
C SER A 253 9.38 -8.74 -9.99
N GLY A 254 10.66 -9.07 -10.06
CA GLY A 254 11.30 -10.07 -9.22
C GLY A 254 12.81 -10.11 -9.43
N GLU A 255 13.44 -11.08 -8.80
CA GLU A 255 14.88 -11.33 -8.85
C GLU A 255 15.13 -12.83 -8.73
N SER A 256 16.01 -13.39 -9.55
CA SER A 256 16.43 -14.80 -9.46
C SER A 256 17.35 -15.04 -8.25
N GLU A 257 17.66 -16.31 -7.98
CA GLU A 257 18.61 -16.73 -6.96
C GLU A 257 20.03 -16.14 -7.14
N ASP A 258 20.40 -15.79 -8.37
CA ASP A 258 21.71 -15.23 -8.71
C ASP A 258 21.70 -13.68 -8.81
N GLY A 259 20.59 -13.03 -8.48
CA GLY A 259 20.44 -11.57 -8.54
C GLY A 259 20.05 -11.04 -9.93
N GLU A 260 19.75 -11.92 -10.89
CA GLU A 260 19.23 -11.48 -12.20
C GLU A 260 17.83 -10.86 -12.04
N PRO A 261 17.58 -9.65 -12.57
CA PRO A 261 16.24 -9.05 -12.53
C PRO A 261 15.25 -9.84 -13.40
N LEU A 262 14.09 -10.12 -12.82
CA LEU A 262 12.97 -10.80 -13.49
C LEU A 262 11.83 -9.83 -13.76
N TYR A 263 11.07 -10.09 -14.82
CA TYR A 263 9.95 -9.24 -15.24
C TYR A 263 8.65 -10.03 -15.29
N ALA A 264 7.52 -9.34 -15.16
CA ALA A 264 6.22 -9.95 -15.39
C ALA A 264 5.94 -10.01 -16.90
N GLY A 265 5.69 -11.23 -17.38
CA GLY A 265 5.20 -11.49 -18.73
C GLY A 265 3.83 -12.15 -18.67
N ARG A 266 3.10 -12.13 -19.78
CA ARG A 266 1.88 -12.92 -19.93
C ARG A 266 1.79 -13.57 -21.30
N VAL A 267 1.07 -14.68 -21.36
CA VAL A 267 0.83 -15.46 -22.57
C VAL A 267 -0.60 -16.01 -22.58
N LEU A 268 -1.15 -16.14 -23.78
CA LEU A 268 -2.38 -16.87 -24.01
C LEU A 268 -2.07 -18.35 -24.14
N HIS A 269 -2.46 -19.16 -23.15
CA HIS A 269 -2.25 -20.60 -23.13
C HIS A 269 -3.54 -21.33 -22.75
N GLU A 270 -3.96 -22.28 -23.58
CA GLU A 270 -5.19 -23.09 -23.38
C GLU A 270 -6.46 -22.25 -23.10
N GLY A 271 -6.56 -21.07 -23.71
CA GLY A 271 -7.70 -20.16 -23.55
C GLY A 271 -7.62 -19.25 -22.32
N ALA A 272 -6.60 -19.41 -21.46
CA ALA A 272 -6.30 -18.50 -20.35
C ALA A 272 -5.22 -17.49 -20.75
N MET A 273 -5.43 -16.22 -20.43
CA MET A 273 -4.38 -15.21 -20.47
C MET A 273 -3.70 -15.19 -19.10
N THR A 274 -2.47 -15.69 -18.99
CA THR A 274 -1.86 -15.97 -17.69
C THR A 274 -0.49 -15.33 -17.52
N ILE A 275 -0.17 -14.95 -16.28
CA ILE A 275 1.03 -14.19 -15.89
C ILE A 275 2.12 -15.17 -15.47
N GLY A 276 3.35 -14.87 -15.87
CA GLY A 276 4.55 -15.64 -15.55
C GLY A 276 5.80 -14.78 -15.38
N LYS A 277 6.94 -15.46 -15.22
CA LYS A 277 8.26 -14.82 -15.09
C LYS A 277 8.96 -14.75 -16.44
N VAL A 278 9.41 -13.57 -16.83
CA VAL A 278 10.35 -13.39 -17.93
C VAL A 278 11.74 -13.42 -17.34
N GLN A 279 12.56 -14.33 -17.85
CA GLN A 279 13.95 -14.46 -17.46
C GLN A 279 14.84 -14.10 -18.67
N PRO A 280 15.44 -12.90 -18.68
CA PRO A 280 16.25 -12.38 -19.78
C PRO A 280 17.33 -13.37 -20.28
N SER A 281 18.09 -13.95 -19.37
CA SER A 281 19.18 -14.89 -19.65
C SER A 281 18.71 -16.17 -20.34
N HIS A 282 17.48 -16.61 -20.08
CA HIS A 282 16.87 -17.79 -20.70
C HIS A 282 16.10 -17.45 -21.97
N SER A 283 15.88 -16.15 -22.24
CA SER A 283 15.16 -15.66 -23.42
C SER A 283 13.73 -16.20 -23.56
N VAL A 284 13.03 -16.40 -22.44
CA VAL A 284 11.65 -16.92 -22.43
C VAL A 284 10.83 -16.31 -21.28
N CYS A 285 9.51 -16.36 -21.44
CA CYS A 285 8.53 -16.23 -20.36
C CYS A 285 8.10 -17.62 -19.88
N TYR A 286 8.27 -17.91 -18.59
CA TYR A 286 7.79 -19.12 -17.94
C TYR A 286 6.48 -18.86 -17.23
N ILE A 287 5.45 -19.65 -17.53
CA ILE A 287 4.19 -19.65 -16.79
C ILE A 287 4.09 -20.89 -15.91
N ALA A 288 3.45 -20.74 -14.76
CA ALA A 288 3.01 -21.84 -13.93
C ALA A 288 1.63 -22.26 -14.45
N PHE A 289 1.46 -23.49 -14.93
CA PHE A 289 0.17 -23.96 -15.45
C PHE A 289 0.05 -25.48 -15.37
N GLY A 290 -1.08 -25.98 -14.85
CA GLY A 290 -1.37 -27.41 -14.81
C GLY A 290 -0.37 -28.23 -13.97
N GLY A 291 0.24 -27.63 -12.95
CA GLY A 291 1.29 -28.26 -12.14
C GLY A 291 2.71 -28.14 -12.70
N ALA A 292 2.91 -27.56 -13.89
CA ALA A 292 4.21 -27.48 -14.55
C ALA A 292 4.67 -26.03 -14.82
N GLU A 293 5.98 -25.85 -14.96
CA GLU A 293 6.59 -24.65 -15.55
C GLU A 293 6.69 -24.81 -17.08
N ILE A 294 6.06 -23.90 -17.83
CA ILE A 294 5.99 -23.97 -19.29
C ILE A 294 6.64 -22.72 -19.89
N ALA A 295 7.60 -22.92 -20.80
CA ALA A 295 8.39 -21.86 -21.43
C ALA A 295 7.79 -21.37 -22.76
N PHE A 296 7.73 -20.05 -22.94
CA PHE A 296 7.26 -19.38 -24.15
C PHE A 296 8.28 -18.36 -24.64
N PRO A 297 8.78 -18.47 -25.89
CA PRO A 297 9.69 -17.50 -26.48
C PRO A 297 8.97 -16.23 -26.97
N GLU A 298 7.67 -16.28 -27.19
CA GLU A 298 6.82 -15.14 -27.58
C GLU A 298 5.85 -14.85 -26.45
N TYR A 299 5.80 -13.60 -26.00
CA TYR A 299 5.00 -13.19 -24.84
C TYR A 299 4.71 -11.69 -24.86
N GLU A 300 3.79 -11.23 -24.03
CA GLU A 300 3.64 -9.79 -23.75
C GLU A 300 4.36 -9.46 -22.44
N ILE A 301 5.14 -8.38 -22.42
CA ILE A 301 5.86 -7.91 -21.23
C ILE A 301 5.21 -6.64 -20.67
N MET A 302 5.18 -6.56 -19.34
CA MET A 302 4.62 -5.42 -18.62
C MET A 302 5.61 -4.25 -18.58
N VAL A 303 5.20 -3.10 -19.12
CA VAL A 303 6.00 -1.88 -19.19
C VAL A 303 5.29 -0.67 -18.57
N LYS A 304 6.07 0.33 -18.16
CA LYS A 304 5.53 1.65 -17.82
C LYS A 304 4.92 2.30 -19.07
N PRO A 305 3.78 2.99 -18.96
CA PRO A 305 3.16 3.74 -20.05
C PRO A 305 4.09 4.72 -20.75
#